data_AF-A0A2V6M528-F1
#
_entry.id   AF-A0A2V6M528-F1
#
_cell.length_a   1.000
_cell.length_b   1.000
_cell.length_c   1.000
_cell.angle_alpha   90.00
_cell.angle_beta   90.00
_cell.angle_gamma   90.00
#
_symmetry.space_group_name_H-M   'P 1'
#
loop_
_entity.id
_entity.type
_entity.pdbx_description
1 polymer ?
#
loop_
_entity_poly.entity_id
_entity_poly.type
_entity_poly.pdbx_seq_one_letter_code
_entity_poly.pdbx_strand_id
1 'polypeptide(L)'
;MKTFEEKWTAWVDDQLTGRELSEFLASLPDRAAAEAEKQNAKQVGSLLRDQAMALSNADFFSHQLRERLDRENVPVRSEVDAMQAGWWTIRRLLWGGITSLAVFAICTVLVFHDRTPSSQSQYLTQILEYRVDPTVSPNATISMFEKKDDHVTVLWVDGLQSLPPEYAAK
;
A
#
# COMPACT_ATOMS: atom_id res chain seq x y z
N MET A 1 25.46 -22.87 -44.06
CA MET A 1 24.32 -22.74 -45.00
C MET A 1 23.14 -23.47 -44.39
N LYS A 2 21.93 -22.90 -44.43
CA LYS A 2 20.72 -23.59 -43.96
C LYS A 2 20.44 -24.80 -44.84
N THR A 3 19.98 -25.90 -44.24
CA THR A 3 19.55 -27.09 -44.97
C THR A 3 18.24 -26.84 -45.73
N PHE A 4 17.85 -27.76 -46.63
CA PHE A 4 16.54 -27.69 -47.29
C PHE A 4 15.40 -27.69 -46.25
N GLU A 5 15.45 -28.60 -45.27
CA GLU A 5 14.43 -28.72 -44.21
C GLU A 5 14.28 -27.45 -43.37
N GLU A 6 15.39 -26.80 -43.05
CA GLU A 6 15.38 -25.53 -42.32
C GLU A 6 14.74 -24.41 -43.16
N LYS A 7 15.05 -24.34 -44.46
CA LYS A 7 14.44 -23.36 -45.38
C LYS A 7 12.96 -23.66 -45.61
N TRP A 8 12.60 -24.93 -45.72
CA TRP A 8 11.22 -25.40 -45.83
C TRP A 8 10.40 -24.97 -44.61
N THR A 9 10.89 -25.28 -43.40
CA THR A 9 10.21 -24.92 -42.15
C THR A 9 10.08 -23.40 -42.02
N ALA A 10 11.17 -22.66 -42.25
CA ALA A 10 11.14 -21.20 -42.25
C ALA A 10 10.19 -20.61 -43.30
N TRP A 11 10.03 -21.26 -44.46
CA TRP A 11 9.07 -20.84 -45.47
C TRP A 11 7.63 -21.15 -45.08
N VAL A 12 7.36 -22.31 -44.46
CA VAL A 12 6.05 -22.66 -43.92
C VAL A 12 5.62 -21.67 -42.84
N ASP A 13 6.55 -21.28 -41.97
CA ASP A 13 6.36 -20.31 -40.87
C ASP A 13 6.40 -18.83 -41.31
N ASP A 14 6.50 -18.55 -42.62
CA ASP A 14 6.60 -17.19 -43.20
C ASP A 14 7.78 -16.35 -42.68
N GLN A 15 8.85 -17.01 -42.21
CA GLN A 15 10.09 -16.40 -41.74
C GLN A 15 11.17 -16.28 -42.82
N LEU A 16 10.99 -16.95 -43.96
CA LEU A 16 11.92 -16.86 -45.08
C LEU A 16 11.63 -15.61 -45.93
N THR A 17 12.59 -14.69 -46.02
CA THR A 17 12.40 -13.37 -46.65
C THR A 17 13.52 -13.02 -47.64
N GLY A 18 13.26 -12.04 -48.50
CA GLY A 18 14.26 -11.46 -49.41
C GLY A 18 14.87 -12.46 -50.39
N ARG A 19 16.20 -12.42 -50.52
CA ARG A 19 16.95 -13.25 -51.48
C ARG A 19 16.87 -14.74 -51.18
N GLU A 20 16.85 -15.12 -49.90
CA GLU A 20 16.76 -16.53 -49.50
C GLU A 20 15.45 -17.17 -49.97
N LEU A 21 14.34 -16.40 -49.92
CA LEU A 21 13.04 -16.85 -50.41
C LEU A 21 13.06 -17.07 -51.93
N SER A 22 13.60 -16.13 -52.69
CA SER A 22 13.65 -16.26 -54.16
C SER A 22 14.52 -17.42 -54.61
N GLU A 23 15.66 -17.63 -53.95
CA GLU A 23 16.56 -18.77 -54.20
C GLU A 23 15.89 -20.10 -53.84
N PHE A 24 15.20 -20.15 -52.70
CA PHE A 24 14.47 -21.33 -52.28
C PHE A 24 13.33 -21.69 -53.23
N LEU A 25 12.48 -20.72 -53.61
CA LEU A 25 11.41 -20.94 -54.57
C LEU A 25 11.94 -21.36 -55.95
N ALA A 26 13.11 -20.87 -56.36
CA ALA A 26 13.78 -21.31 -57.59
C ALA A 26 14.34 -22.74 -57.51
N SER A 27 14.65 -23.23 -56.31
CA SER A 27 15.14 -24.59 -56.09
C SER A 27 14.03 -25.66 -56.04
N LEU A 28 12.76 -25.25 -55.91
CA LEU A 28 11.63 -26.18 -55.83
C LEU A 28 11.35 -26.83 -57.20
N PRO A 29 11.25 -28.17 -57.28
CA PRO A 29 10.95 -28.87 -58.53
C PRO A 29 9.55 -28.56 -59.07
N ASP A 30 8.56 -28.45 -58.18
CA ASP A 30 7.19 -28.06 -58.48
C ASP A 30 6.69 -27.08 -57.41
N ARG A 31 6.54 -25.82 -57.78
CA ARG A 31 6.08 -24.77 -56.88
C ARG A 31 4.62 -24.93 -56.48
N ALA A 32 3.77 -25.37 -57.39
CA ALA A 32 2.35 -25.50 -57.12
C ALA A 32 2.08 -26.63 -56.12
N ALA A 33 2.77 -27.77 -56.29
CA ALA A 33 2.72 -28.86 -55.33
C ALA A 33 3.27 -28.46 -53.95
N ALA A 34 4.40 -27.77 -53.91
CA ALA A 34 5.00 -27.28 -52.66
C ALA A 34 4.11 -26.26 -51.93
N GLU A 35 3.44 -25.36 -52.67
CA GLU A 35 2.46 -24.43 -52.09
C GLU A 35 1.24 -25.15 -51.53
N ALA A 36 0.71 -26.16 -52.24
CA ALA A 36 -0.38 -26.98 -51.74
C ALA A 36 0.01 -27.74 -50.46
N GLU A 37 1.23 -28.27 -50.40
CA GLU A 37 1.77 -28.93 -49.21
C GLU A 37 1.94 -27.95 -48.04
N LYS A 38 2.44 -26.72 -48.30
CA LYS A 38 2.49 -25.65 -47.29
C LYS A 38 1.10 -25.33 -46.73
N GLN A 39 0.08 -25.25 -47.58
CA GLN A 39 -1.30 -25.01 -47.12
C GLN A 39 -1.82 -26.16 -46.27
N ASN A 40 -1.58 -27.41 -46.68
CA ASN A 40 -1.95 -28.58 -45.88
C ASN A 40 -1.25 -28.59 -44.53
N ALA A 41 0.07 -28.28 -44.48
CA ALA A 41 0.82 -28.19 -43.23
C ALA A 41 0.24 -27.12 -42.28
N LYS A 42 -0.14 -25.96 -42.83
CA LYS A 42 -0.82 -24.91 -42.05
C LYS A 42 -2.20 -25.34 -41.57
N GLN A 43 -2.97 -26.04 -42.40
CA GLN A 43 -4.29 -26.56 -42.02
C GLN A 43 -4.18 -27.58 -40.89
N VAL A 44 -3.25 -28.54 -41.00
CA VAL A 44 -2.95 -29.51 -39.93
C VAL A 44 -2.54 -28.78 -38.65
N GLY A 45 -1.64 -27.80 -38.75
CA GLY A 45 -1.23 -26.98 -37.61
C GLY A 45 -2.40 -26.24 -36.94
N SER A 46 -3.36 -25.73 -37.71
CA SER A 46 -4.56 -25.09 -37.17
C SER A 46 -5.47 -26.07 -36.43
N LEU A 47 -5.72 -27.25 -37.00
CA LEU A 47 -6.52 -28.29 -36.37
C LEU A 47 -5.89 -28.80 -35.06
N LEU A 48 -4.57 -28.96 -35.05
CA LEU A 48 -3.83 -29.34 -33.85
C LEU A 48 -3.91 -28.27 -32.76
N ARG A 49 -3.89 -26.98 -33.14
CA ARG A 49 -4.09 -25.88 -32.17
C ARG A 49 -5.50 -25.87 -31.60
N ASP A 50 -6.52 -26.16 -32.42
CA ASP A 50 -7.90 -26.22 -31.96
C ASP A 50 -8.15 -27.40 -31.00
N GLN A 51 -7.44 -28.51 -31.20
CA GLN A 51 -7.49 -29.67 -30.31
C GLN A 51 -6.55 -29.55 -29.10
N ALA A 52 -5.64 -28.59 -29.10
CA ALA A 52 -4.72 -28.39 -27.99
C ALA A 52 -5.50 -27.95 -26.76
N MET A 53 -5.36 -28.72 -25.68
CA MET A 53 -5.98 -28.38 -24.40
C MET A 53 -5.41 -27.06 -23.87
N ALA A 54 -6.29 -26.15 -23.48
CA ALA A 54 -5.89 -24.93 -22.80
C ALA A 54 -5.11 -25.28 -21.52
N LEU A 55 -3.90 -24.74 -21.39
CA LEU A 55 -3.08 -24.95 -20.20
C LEU A 55 -3.79 -24.31 -19.00
N SER A 56 -4.16 -25.13 -18.01
CA SER A 56 -4.84 -24.66 -16.79
C SER A 56 -4.03 -23.65 -15.99
N ASN A 57 -2.70 -23.66 -16.16
CA ASN A 57 -1.74 -22.82 -15.45
C ASN A 57 -0.96 -21.92 -16.41
N ALA A 58 -1.58 -21.43 -17.49
CA ALA A 58 -0.93 -20.59 -18.48
C ALA A 58 -0.21 -19.38 -17.85
N ASP A 59 -0.78 -18.79 -16.79
CA ASP A 59 -0.19 -17.67 -16.07
C ASP A 59 1.16 -18.01 -15.43
N PHE A 60 1.28 -19.18 -14.80
CA PHE A 60 2.54 -19.63 -14.18
C PHE A 60 3.65 -19.81 -15.23
N PHE A 61 3.34 -20.48 -16.34
CA PHE A 61 4.31 -20.69 -17.43
C PHE A 61 4.66 -19.38 -18.12
N SER A 62 3.68 -18.51 -18.34
CA SER A 62 3.90 -17.19 -18.95
C SER A 62 4.81 -16.34 -18.07
N HIS A 63 4.62 -16.36 -16.75
CA HIS A 63 5.47 -15.64 -15.80
C HIS A 63 6.92 -16.12 -15.87
N GLN A 64 7.14 -17.44 -15.82
CA GLN A 64 8.50 -18.01 -15.93
C GLN A 64 9.17 -17.71 -17.27
N LEU A 65 8.41 -17.73 -18.37
CA LEU A 65 8.93 -17.38 -19.69
C LEU A 65 9.30 -15.90 -19.76
N ARG A 66 8.44 -15.02 -19.23
CA ARG A 66 8.70 -13.57 -19.18
C ARG A 66 9.94 -13.27 -18.33
N GLU A 67 10.05 -13.89 -17.17
CA GLU A 67 11.21 -13.75 -16.29
C GLU A 67 12.51 -14.21 -16.97
N ARG A 68 12.47 -15.32 -17.72
CA ARG A 68 13.64 -15.79 -18.49
C ARG A 68 14.00 -14.85 -19.64
N LEU A 69 12.99 -14.40 -20.40
CA LEU A 69 13.17 -13.44 -21.49
C LEU A 69 13.71 -12.11 -20.98
N ASP A 70 13.21 -11.62 -19.85
CA ASP A 70 13.69 -10.39 -19.23
C ASP A 70 15.13 -10.55 -18.77
N ARG A 71 15.48 -11.70 -18.16
CA ARG A 71 16.87 -12.01 -17.75
C ARG A 71 17.82 -12.07 -18.95
N GLU A 72 17.38 -12.62 -20.07
CA GLU A 72 18.19 -12.77 -21.29
C GLU A 72 18.24 -11.48 -22.12
N ASN A 73 17.17 -10.68 -22.09
CA ASN A 73 17.07 -9.38 -22.77
C ASN A 73 17.48 -8.21 -21.89
N VAL A 74 17.96 -8.39 -20.65
CA VAL A 74 18.61 -7.29 -19.92
C VAL A 74 19.77 -6.84 -20.82
N PRO A 75 19.66 -5.69 -21.52
CA PRO A 75 20.82 -5.16 -22.19
C PRO A 75 21.80 -4.88 -21.07
N VAL A 76 23.10 -5.11 -21.30
CA VAL A 76 24.16 -4.57 -20.43
C VAL A 76 23.84 -3.09 -20.24
N ARG A 77 23.17 -2.79 -19.12
CA ARG A 77 22.55 -1.50 -18.88
C ARG A 77 23.72 -0.60 -18.63
N SER A 78 24.09 0.19 -19.65
CA SER A 78 25.27 1.04 -19.60
C SER A 78 25.19 1.86 -18.31
N GLU A 79 26.23 1.81 -17.48
CA GLU A 79 26.35 2.49 -16.18
C GLU A 79 25.89 3.96 -16.21
N VAL A 80 25.92 4.58 -17.39
CA VAL A 80 25.49 5.94 -17.69
C VAL A 80 24.03 6.21 -17.32
N ASP A 81 23.09 5.28 -17.57
CA ASP A 81 21.67 5.49 -17.25
C ASP A 81 21.37 5.35 -15.74
N ALA A 82 22.13 4.51 -15.04
CA ALA A 82 21.98 4.32 -13.60
C ALA A 82 22.42 5.57 -12.81
N MET A 83 23.46 6.27 -13.28
CA MET A 83 23.93 7.52 -12.68
C MET A 83 22.95 8.68 -12.86
N GLN A 84 22.32 8.82 -14.03
CA GLN A 84 21.33 9.88 -14.27
C GLN A 84 20.02 9.64 -13.49
N ALA A 85 19.57 8.39 -13.37
CA ALA A 85 18.39 8.06 -12.58
C ALA A 85 18.59 8.35 -11.09
N GLY A 86 19.77 8.05 -10.53
CA GLY A 86 20.08 8.27 -9.11
C GLY A 86 20.03 9.75 -8.67
N TRP A 87 20.44 10.68 -9.53
CA TRP A 87 20.41 12.12 -9.23
C TRP A 87 18.97 12.64 -9.02
N TRP A 88 18.03 12.14 -9.82
CA TRP A 88 16.62 12.55 -9.75
C TRP A 88 15.90 12.01 -8.50
N THR A 89 16.24 10.78 -8.08
CA THR A 89 15.67 10.17 -6.87
C THR A 89 16.17 10.82 -5.58
N ILE A 90 17.46 11.16 -5.50
CA ILE A 90 18.04 11.84 -4.33
C ILE A 90 17.39 13.22 -4.12
N ARG A 91 17.19 13.98 -5.21
CA ARG A 91 16.53 15.29 -5.15
C ARG A 91 15.07 15.19 -4.71
N ARG A 92 14.32 14.18 -5.19
CA ARG A 92 12.94 13.94 -4.75
C ARG A 92 12.86 13.52 -3.28
N LEU A 93 13.80 12.70 -2.80
CA LEU A 93 13.87 12.30 -1.40
C LEU A 93 14.12 13.51 -0.49
N LEU A 94 15.03 14.41 -0.88
CA LEU A 94 15.30 15.66 -0.18
C LEU A 94 14.07 16.57 -0.12
N TRP A 95 13.34 16.72 -1.23
CA TRP A 95 12.09 17.48 -1.26
C TRP A 95 10.99 16.83 -0.42
N GLY A 96 10.88 15.49 -0.43
CA GLY A 96 9.96 14.75 0.44
C GLY A 96 10.29 14.94 1.93
N GLY A 97 11.57 14.92 2.30
CA GLY A 97 12.01 15.16 3.67
C GLY A 97 11.70 16.59 4.15
N ILE A 98 12.00 17.60 3.32
CA ILE A 98 11.74 19.01 3.64
C ILE A 98 10.23 19.26 3.76
N THR A 99 9.42 18.70 2.87
CA THR A 99 7.95 18.87 2.93
C THR A 99 7.35 18.20 4.16
N SER A 100 7.80 16.99 4.52
CA SER A 100 7.39 16.34 5.76
C SER A 100 7.81 17.12 6.99
N LEU A 101 9.03 17.67 7.02
CA LEU A 101 9.53 18.48 8.14
C LEU A 101 8.72 19.78 8.28
N ALA A 102 8.39 20.43 7.16
CA ALA A 102 7.59 21.66 7.15
C ALA A 102 6.16 21.41 7.66
N VAL A 103 5.50 20.35 7.18
CA VAL A 103 4.16 19.96 7.66
C VAL A 103 4.21 19.63 9.16
N PHE A 104 5.22 18.87 9.61
CA PHE A 104 5.40 18.57 11.02
C PHE A 104 5.60 19.86 11.85
N ALA A 105 6.45 20.78 11.41
CA ALA A 105 6.68 22.05 12.10
C ALA A 105 5.40 22.90 12.18
N ILE A 106 4.63 22.98 11.09
CA ILE A 106 3.35 23.70 11.07
C ILE A 106 2.36 23.05 12.04
N CYS A 107 2.19 21.73 12.01
CA CYS A 107 1.32 21.02 12.95
C CYS A 107 1.77 21.23 14.40
N THR A 108 3.08 21.18 14.65
CA THR A 108 3.64 21.42 15.99
C THR A 108 3.33 22.83 16.45
N VAL A 109 3.57 23.84 15.61
CA VAL A 109 3.26 25.24 15.95
C VAL A 109 1.76 25.43 16.20
N LEU A 110 0.87 24.87 15.38
CA LEU A 110 -0.57 24.96 15.60
C LEU A 110 -1.00 24.31 16.92
N VAL A 111 -0.53 23.10 17.21
CA VAL A 111 -0.83 22.38 18.47
C VAL A 111 -0.30 23.13 19.70
N PHE A 112 0.88 23.74 19.60
CA PHE A 112 1.45 24.53 20.69
C PHE A 112 0.85 25.94 20.78
N HIS A 113 0.35 26.51 19.68
CA HIS A 113 -0.32 27.81 19.66
C HIS A 113 -1.72 27.72 20.28
N ASP A 114 -2.44 26.61 20.06
CA ASP A 114 -3.68 26.31 20.79
C ASP A 114 -3.44 26.06 22.28
N ARG A 115 -2.20 25.71 22.67
CA ARG A 115 -1.74 25.70 24.06
C ARG A 115 -1.18 27.05 24.47
N THR A 116 -1.98 28.11 24.33
CA THR A 116 -1.76 29.28 25.19
C THR A 116 -1.83 28.82 26.67
N PRO A 117 -0.93 29.28 27.55
CA PRO A 117 -0.91 28.87 28.95
C PRO A 117 -1.99 29.64 29.71
N SER A 118 -3.26 29.31 29.46
CA SER A 118 -4.41 29.91 30.17
C SER A 118 -5.22 28.88 30.96
N SER A 119 -4.62 27.73 31.28
CA SER A 119 -5.18 26.81 32.28
C SER A 119 -4.05 26.02 32.92
N GLN A 120 -3.32 26.71 33.81
CA GLN A 120 -2.85 26.07 35.03
C GLN A 120 -3.97 25.18 35.56
N SER A 121 -3.78 23.87 35.47
CA SER A 121 -4.25 22.89 36.45
C SER A 121 -5.52 23.27 37.22
N GLN A 122 -6.66 23.37 36.55
CA GLN A 122 -7.99 23.38 37.18
C GLN A 122 -8.43 21.97 37.63
N TYR A 123 -7.48 21.03 37.74
CA TYR A 123 -7.62 19.78 38.50
C TYR A 123 -7.16 19.93 39.96
N LEU A 124 -6.97 21.17 40.44
CA LEU A 124 -6.82 21.42 41.85
C LEU A 124 -8.21 21.37 42.48
N THR A 125 -8.70 20.15 42.73
CA THR A 125 -9.66 19.88 43.79
C THR A 125 -9.16 20.59 45.04
N GLN A 126 -9.67 21.79 45.30
CA GLN A 126 -9.45 22.46 46.56
C GLN A 126 -10.31 21.70 47.58
N ILE A 127 -9.74 20.60 48.09
CA ILE A 127 -10.33 19.83 49.18
C ILE A 127 -10.24 20.73 50.41
N LEU A 128 -11.29 21.52 50.65
CA LEU A 128 -11.46 22.25 51.89
C LEU A 128 -11.98 21.25 52.93
N GLU A 129 -11.06 20.55 53.58
CA GLU A 129 -11.38 19.65 54.67
C GLU A 129 -11.76 20.48 55.90
N TYR A 130 -13.06 20.68 56.13
CA TYR A 130 -13.55 21.30 57.37
C TYR A 130 -13.84 20.18 58.38
N ARG A 131 -12.95 20.00 59.36
CA ARG A 131 -13.25 19.12 60.49
C ARG A 131 -14.36 19.76 61.33
N VAL A 132 -15.46 19.05 61.44
CA VAL A 132 -16.55 19.37 62.37
C VAL A 132 -16.03 19.25 63.80
N ASP A 133 -16.47 20.16 64.67
CA ASP A 133 -16.12 20.21 66.09
C ASP A 133 -16.22 18.81 66.74
N PRO A 134 -15.13 18.29 67.35
CA PRO A 134 -15.06 16.91 67.86
C PRO A 134 -16.03 16.61 68.99
N THR A 135 -16.73 17.61 69.53
CA THR A 135 -17.74 17.42 70.57
C THR A 135 -19.07 16.87 70.08
N VAL A 136 -19.37 16.97 68.77
CA VAL A 136 -20.69 16.58 68.20
C VAL A 136 -20.62 15.27 67.38
N SER A 137 -19.51 14.99 66.69
CA SER A 137 -19.34 13.71 65.98
C SER A 137 -17.86 13.40 65.70
N PRO A 138 -17.24 12.43 66.40
CA PRO A 138 -15.79 12.20 66.31
C PRO A 138 -15.31 11.57 64.98
N ASN A 139 -16.21 11.08 64.12
CA ASN A 139 -15.88 10.37 62.88
C ASN A 139 -16.55 10.93 61.61
N ALA A 140 -17.14 12.13 61.67
CA ALA A 140 -17.80 12.70 60.50
C ALA A 140 -16.84 13.55 59.66
N THR A 141 -16.77 13.27 58.35
CA THR A 141 -16.01 14.05 57.38
C THR A 141 -16.98 14.62 56.35
N ILE A 142 -16.95 15.94 56.17
CA ILE A 142 -17.74 16.64 55.15
C ILE A 142 -16.81 17.04 54.01
N SER A 143 -17.10 16.55 52.80
CA SER A 143 -16.42 16.94 51.56
C SER A 143 -17.38 17.73 50.69
N MET A 144 -17.00 18.96 50.32
CA MET A 144 -17.80 19.82 49.46
C MET A 144 -17.21 19.85 48.05
N PHE A 145 -18.03 19.52 47.06
CA PHE A 145 -17.70 19.63 45.64
C PHE A 145 -18.56 20.74 45.03
N GLU A 146 -17.92 21.81 44.59
CA GLU A 146 -18.60 22.92 43.92
C GLU A 146 -18.20 22.93 42.44
N LYS A 147 -19.19 22.88 41.55
CA LYS A 147 -18.99 23.14 40.11
C LYS A 147 -19.51 24.53 39.78
N LYS A 148 -18.60 25.51 39.66
CA LYS A 148 -18.94 26.93 39.48
C LYS A 148 -19.79 27.22 38.24
N ASP A 149 -19.64 26.45 37.17
CA ASP A 149 -20.34 26.71 35.91
C ASP A 149 -21.81 26.25 35.89
N ASP A 150 -22.18 25.25 36.71
CA ASP A 150 -23.55 24.70 36.75
C ASP A 150 -24.32 25.08 38.02
N HIS A 151 -23.74 25.89 38.91
CA HIS A 151 -24.30 26.23 40.23
C HIS A 151 -24.72 25.01 41.08
N VAL A 152 -24.06 23.86 40.89
CA VAL A 152 -24.31 22.66 41.66
C VAL A 152 -23.25 22.52 42.75
N THR A 153 -23.70 22.48 43.99
CA THR A 153 -22.88 22.16 45.16
C THR A 153 -23.31 20.80 45.70
N VAL A 154 -22.39 19.84 45.69
CA VAL A 154 -22.59 18.51 46.28
C VAL A 154 -21.86 18.46 47.62
N LEU A 155 -22.60 18.22 48.68
CA LEU A 155 -22.06 17.97 50.02
C LEU A 155 -22.07 16.46 50.25
N TRP A 156 -20.88 15.87 50.26
CA TRP A 156 -20.69 14.46 50.59
C TRP A 156 -20.32 14.36 52.06
N VAL A 157 -21.14 13.65 52.84
CA VAL A 157 -20.89 13.48 54.27
C VAL A 157 -20.72 12.00 54.57
N ASP A 158 -19.55 11.65 55.11
CA ASP A 158 -19.20 10.29 55.51
C ASP A 158 -19.11 10.21 57.04
N GLY A 159 -19.57 9.10 57.62
CA GLY A 159 -19.47 8.84 59.05
C GLY A 159 -20.51 9.47 59.97
N LEU A 160 -21.64 10.01 59.46
CA LEU A 160 -22.77 10.40 60.32
C LEU A 160 -23.53 9.15 60.81
N GLN A 161 -23.50 8.91 62.12
CA GLN A 161 -24.17 7.75 62.72
C GLN A 161 -25.71 7.85 62.72
N SER A 162 -26.25 9.07 62.60
CA SER A 162 -27.68 9.31 62.38
C SER A 162 -27.89 10.74 61.87
N LEU A 163 -28.64 10.91 60.78
CA LEU A 163 -29.15 12.23 60.39
C LEU A 163 -30.19 12.68 61.45
N PRO A 164 -30.10 13.91 62.00
CA PRO A 164 -31.13 14.43 62.88
C PRO A 164 -32.49 14.41 62.15
N PRO A 165 -33.58 13.97 62.80
CA PRO A 165 -34.88 13.77 62.16
C PRO A 165 -35.49 15.06 61.59
N GLU A 166 -34.97 16.21 61.99
CA GLU A 166 -35.33 17.55 61.49
C GLU A 166 -34.80 17.87 60.07
N TYR A 167 -33.91 17.03 59.51
CA TYR A 167 -33.47 17.12 58.11
C TYR A 167 -34.06 16.02 57.20
N ALA A 168 -34.85 15.09 57.74
CA ALA A 168 -35.63 14.18 56.91
C ALA A 168 -36.78 14.99 56.30
N ALA A 169 -36.75 15.13 54.97
CA ALA A 169 -37.77 15.86 54.23
C ALA A 169 -39.18 15.40 54.64
N LYS A 170 -40.07 16.35 54.88
CA LYS A 170 -41.50 16.11 54.99
C LYS A 170 -42.15 16.17 53.61
#